data_AF-A0A7V6TUW7-F1
#
_entry.id   AF-A0A7V6TUW7-F1
#
_cell.length_a   1.000
_cell.length_b   1.000
_cell.length_c   1.000
_cell.angle_alpha   90.00
_cell.angle_beta   90.00
_cell.angle_gamma   90.00
#
_symmetry.space_group_name_H-M   'P 1'
#
loop_
_entity.id
_entity.type
_entity.pdbx_description
1 polymer ?
#
loop_
_entity_poly.entity_id
_entity_poly.type
_entity_poly.pdbx_seq_one_letter_code
_entity_poly.pdbx_strand_id
1 'polypeptide(L)'
;MLMRLKKSNKSKKGYTLTELIVVVAILGVLAAVATPLVIGQISTARKNADAANARTIENIIRIAIAKGELVQITGERAYELVTSSIGELPVPQQGEDYTFYVNVETAQVKCANTVPDDDATEWVEIKENQGN
;
A
#
# COMPACT_ATOMS: atom_id res chain seq x y z
N MET A 1 -43.66 36.24 56.64
CA MET A 1 -42.65 36.88 55.75
C MET A 1 -42.30 35.87 54.68
N LEU A 2 -42.84 36.01 53.47
CA LEU A 2 -42.68 35.04 52.37
C LEU A 2 -41.70 35.59 51.33
N MET A 3 -40.58 34.90 51.15
CA MET A 3 -39.53 35.26 50.19
C MET A 3 -39.87 34.61 48.84
N ARG A 4 -40.20 35.42 47.82
CA ARG A 4 -40.46 34.95 46.46
C ARG A 4 -39.14 34.66 45.74
N LEU A 5 -38.90 33.38 45.43
CA LEU A 5 -37.80 32.93 44.58
C LEU A 5 -38.15 33.21 43.10
N LYS A 6 -37.45 34.15 42.49
CA LYS A 6 -37.58 34.48 41.05
C LYS A 6 -36.94 33.36 40.22
N LYS A 7 -37.77 32.51 39.61
CA LYS A 7 -37.33 31.44 38.69
C LYS A 7 -36.82 32.07 37.39
N SER A 8 -35.50 32.14 37.22
CA SER A 8 -34.87 32.57 35.96
C SER A 8 -35.03 31.45 34.94
N ASN A 9 -35.93 31.65 33.97
CA ASN A 9 -36.14 30.72 32.86
C ASN A 9 -34.98 30.91 31.86
N LYS A 10 -33.84 30.26 32.13
CA LYS A 10 -32.71 30.21 31.19
C LYS A 10 -33.21 29.48 29.93
N SER A 11 -33.34 30.21 28.82
CA SER A 11 -33.72 29.62 27.54
C SER A 11 -32.71 28.56 27.15
N LYS A 12 -33.16 27.30 27.08
CA LYS A 12 -32.37 26.24 26.48
C LYS A 12 -32.33 26.50 24.98
N LYS A 13 -31.29 27.18 24.51
CA LYS A 13 -30.93 27.24 23.08
C LYS A 13 -30.41 25.87 22.68
N GLY A 14 -31.32 24.92 22.46
CA GLY A 14 -31.00 23.64 21.82
C GLY A 14 -31.04 23.82 20.31
N TYR A 15 -30.10 23.22 19.60
CA TYR A 15 -30.17 23.05 18.15
C TYR A 15 -31.50 22.37 17.79
N THR A 16 -32.15 22.85 16.74
CA THR A 16 -33.38 22.23 16.26
C THR A 16 -33.05 20.88 15.59
N LEU A 17 -33.96 19.91 15.67
CA LEU A 17 -33.78 18.63 14.95
C LEU A 17 -33.59 18.85 13.45
N THR A 18 -34.24 19.88 12.90
CA THR A 18 -34.12 20.28 11.49
C THR A 18 -32.72 20.75 11.13
N GLU A 19 -32.03 21.48 12.01
CA GLU A 19 -30.62 21.89 11.76
C GLU A 19 -29.70 20.67 11.72
N LEU A 20 -29.93 19.68 12.59
CA LEU A 20 -29.14 18.46 12.57
C LEU A 20 -29.38 17.64 11.29
N ILE A 21 -30.64 17.53 10.85
CA ILE A 21 -31.03 16.78 9.65
C ILE A 21 -30.39 17.35 8.38
N VAL A 22 -30.39 18.68 8.22
CA VAL A 22 -29.78 19.33 7.05
C VAL A 22 -28.27 19.09 7.01
N VAL A 23 -27.60 19.13 8.18
CA VAL A 23 -26.15 18.90 8.26
C VAL A 23 -25.80 17.47 7.86
N VAL A 24 -26.49 16.46 8.41
CA VAL A 24 -26.20 15.06 8.03
C VAL A 24 -26.56 14.77 6.57
N ALA A 25 -27.57 15.45 6.01
CA ALA A 25 -27.90 15.35 4.60
C ALA A 25 -26.74 15.88 3.71
N ILE A 26 -26.19 17.06 4.02
CA ILE A 26 -25.04 17.61 3.28
C ILE A 26 -23.79 16.74 3.47
N LEU A 27 -23.50 16.30 4.70
CA LEU A 27 -22.37 15.38 4.97
C LEU A 27 -22.51 14.06 4.21
N GLY A 28 -23.73 13.54 4.08
CA GLY A 28 -24.01 12.33 3.28
C GLY A 28 -23.66 12.52 1.80
N VAL A 29 -24.03 13.64 1.20
CA VAL A 29 -23.69 13.96 -0.21
C VAL A 29 -22.17 14.12 -0.37
N LEU A 30 -21.51 14.84 0.55
CA LEU A 30 -20.06 15.01 0.51
C LEU A 30 -19.32 13.67 0.67
N ALA A 31 -19.77 12.83 1.59
CA ALA A 31 -19.19 11.49 1.80
C ALA A 31 -19.35 10.60 0.55
N ALA A 32 -20.51 10.67 -0.12
CA ALA A 32 -20.77 9.89 -1.33
C ALA A 32 -19.79 10.24 -2.48
N VAL A 33 -19.46 11.51 -2.66
CA VAL A 33 -18.50 11.96 -3.68
C VAL A 33 -17.05 11.73 -3.25
N ALA A 34 -16.72 11.93 -1.98
CA ALA A 34 -15.35 11.80 -1.47
C ALA A 34 -14.86 10.35 -1.42
N THR A 35 -15.74 9.38 -1.14
CA THR A 35 -15.37 7.97 -0.97
C THR A 35 -14.64 7.36 -2.18
N PRO A 36 -15.17 7.40 -3.42
CA PRO A 36 -14.48 6.81 -4.57
C PRO A 36 -13.13 7.48 -4.89
N LEU A 37 -13.01 8.79 -4.64
CA LEU A 37 -11.76 9.53 -4.84
C LEU A 37 -10.64 8.99 -3.94
N VAL A 38 -10.95 8.79 -2.65
CA VAL A 38 -9.98 8.30 -1.67
C VAL A 38 -9.58 6.85 -1.96
N ILE A 39 -10.53 5.98 -2.33
CA ILE A 39 -10.24 4.57 -2.67
C ILE A 39 -9.29 4.48 -3.87
N GLY A 40 -9.53 5.28 -4.92
CA GLY A 40 -8.64 5.35 -6.09
C GLY A 40 -7.22 5.78 -5.72
N GLN A 41 -7.09 6.81 -4.88
CA GLN A 41 -5.79 7.30 -4.41
C GLN A 41 -5.03 6.26 -3.58
N ILE A 42 -5.72 5.53 -2.70
CA ILE A 42 -5.11 4.44 -1.92
C ILE A 42 -4.59 3.34 -2.84
N SER A 43 -5.35 2.95 -3.87
CA SER A 43 -4.91 1.96 -4.86
C SER A 43 -3.64 2.41 -5.58
N THR A 44 -3.58 3.66 -6.04
CA THR A 44 -2.38 4.24 -6.66
C THR A 44 -1.21 4.33 -5.69
N ALA A 45 -1.44 4.70 -4.43
CA ALA A 45 -0.39 4.77 -3.41
C ALA A 45 0.22 3.39 -3.15
N ARG A 46 -0.60 2.32 -3.07
CA ARG A 46 -0.14 0.94 -2.94
C ARG A 46 0.73 0.51 -4.13
N LYS A 47 0.27 0.76 -5.36
CA LYS A 47 1.05 0.51 -6.59
C LYS A 47 2.39 1.24 -6.59
N ASN A 48 2.41 2.50 -6.16
CA ASN A 48 3.62 3.31 -6.11
C ASN A 48 4.60 2.82 -5.03
N ALA A 49 4.09 2.38 -3.88
CA ALA A 49 4.92 1.78 -2.83
C ALA A 49 5.58 0.49 -3.33
N ASP A 50 4.83 -0.38 -4.00
CA ASP A 50 5.35 -1.63 -4.56
C ASP A 50 6.36 -1.37 -5.68
N ALA A 51 6.11 -0.37 -6.53
CA ALA A 51 7.08 0.05 -7.54
C ALA A 51 8.37 0.61 -6.92
N ALA A 52 8.29 1.33 -5.80
CA ALA A 52 9.47 1.84 -5.08
C ALA A 52 10.26 0.69 -4.41
N ASN A 53 9.56 -0.28 -3.83
CA ASN A 53 10.17 -1.49 -3.27
C ASN A 53 10.85 -2.31 -4.38
N ALA A 54 10.18 -2.53 -5.51
CA ALA A 54 10.74 -3.22 -6.66
C ALA A 54 12.03 -2.56 -7.16
N ARG A 55 12.06 -1.22 -7.28
CA ARG A 55 13.28 -0.47 -7.65
C ARG A 55 14.41 -0.64 -6.64
N THR A 56 14.08 -0.72 -5.36
CA THR A 56 15.08 -0.94 -4.30
C THR A 56 15.69 -2.33 -4.44
N ILE A 57 14.86 -3.36 -4.65
CA ILE A 57 15.29 -4.74 -4.88
C ILE A 57 16.13 -4.84 -6.16
N GLU A 58 15.68 -4.22 -7.25
CA GLU A 58 16.41 -4.14 -8.51
C GLU A 58 17.80 -3.53 -8.33
N ASN A 59 17.91 -2.42 -7.59
CA ASN A 59 19.20 -1.79 -7.31
C ASN A 59 20.15 -2.72 -6.54
N ILE A 60 19.64 -3.44 -5.54
CA ILE A 60 20.43 -4.42 -4.77
C ILE A 60 20.97 -5.51 -5.70
N ILE A 61 20.11 -6.08 -6.53
CA ILE A 61 20.48 -7.16 -7.47
C ILE A 61 21.50 -6.64 -8.50
N ARG A 62 21.27 -5.46 -9.08
CA ARG A 62 22.19 -4.83 -10.04
C ARG A 62 23.56 -4.56 -9.43
N ILE A 63 23.61 -4.09 -8.18
CA ILE A 63 24.87 -3.87 -7.45
C ILE A 63 25.60 -5.20 -7.24
N ALA A 64 24.89 -6.26 -6.84
CA ALA A 64 25.49 -7.58 -6.62
C ALA A 64 26.04 -8.19 -7.93
N ILE A 65 25.33 -8.01 -9.05
CA ILE A 65 25.82 -8.40 -10.38
C ILE A 65 27.08 -7.60 -10.75
N ALA A 66 27.07 -6.27 -10.54
CA ALA A 66 28.22 -5.41 -10.83
C ALA A 66 29.46 -5.76 -9.99
N LYS A 67 29.27 -6.25 -8.76
CA LYS A 67 30.34 -6.76 -7.90
C LYS A 67 30.82 -8.17 -8.26
N GLY A 68 30.11 -8.88 -9.14
CA GLY A 68 30.37 -10.28 -9.45
C GLY A 68 29.93 -11.27 -8.37
N GLU A 69 29.14 -10.83 -7.39
CA GLU A 69 28.57 -11.66 -6.32
C GLU A 69 27.37 -12.48 -6.83
N LEU A 70 26.71 -12.00 -7.90
CA LEU A 70 25.68 -12.72 -8.64
C LEU A 70 26.13 -13.02 -10.06
N VAL A 71 26.36 -14.30 -10.35
CA VAL A 71 26.65 -14.80 -11.69
C VAL A 71 25.39 -15.28 -12.42
N GLN A 72 24.40 -15.77 -11.68
CA GLN A 72 23.11 -16.22 -12.20
C GLN A 72 21.98 -15.62 -11.37
N ILE A 73 21.02 -15.00 -12.05
CA ILE A 73 19.82 -14.48 -11.42
C ILE A 73 18.84 -15.64 -11.23
N THR A 74 18.61 -16.00 -9.97
CA THR A 74 17.57 -16.96 -9.57
C THR A 74 16.73 -16.35 -8.45
N GLY A 75 15.50 -16.84 -8.28
CA GLY A 75 14.60 -16.35 -7.24
C GLY A 75 15.20 -16.44 -5.84
N GLU A 76 15.86 -17.55 -5.55
CA GLU A 76 16.47 -17.83 -4.25
C GLU A 76 17.67 -16.93 -3.96
N ARG A 77 18.57 -16.76 -4.96
CA ARG A 77 19.72 -15.87 -4.84
C ARG A 77 19.29 -14.41 -4.70
N ALA A 78 18.28 -14.01 -5.46
CA ALA A 78 17.68 -12.68 -5.32
C ALA A 78 17.10 -12.48 -3.92
N TYR A 79 16.38 -13.48 -3.39
CA TYR A 79 15.80 -13.43 -2.05
C TYR A 79 16.88 -13.26 -0.97
N GLU A 80 17.93 -14.08 -0.99
CA GLU A 80 19.01 -14.00 -0.01
C GLU A 80 19.76 -12.67 -0.04
N LEU A 81 19.96 -12.10 -1.21
CA LEU A 81 20.63 -10.80 -1.33
C LEU A 81 19.78 -9.65 -0.83
N VAL A 82 18.49 -9.69 -1.11
CA VAL A 82 17.56 -8.70 -0.58
C VAL A 82 17.52 -8.81 0.94
N THR A 83 17.29 -10.01 1.47
CA THR A 83 17.22 -10.27 2.92
C THR A 83 18.54 -9.91 3.63
N SER A 84 19.70 -10.17 3.03
CA SER A 84 20.99 -9.75 3.61
C SER A 84 21.23 -8.24 3.56
N SER A 85 20.63 -7.53 2.59
CA SER A 85 20.83 -6.09 2.41
C SER A 85 19.86 -5.24 3.21
N ILE A 86 18.61 -5.66 3.35
CA ILE A 86 17.52 -4.89 3.99
C ILE A 86 16.80 -5.63 5.12
N GLY A 87 17.25 -6.85 5.47
CA GLY A 87 16.75 -7.63 6.60
C GLY A 87 15.58 -8.55 6.26
N GLU A 88 14.63 -8.09 5.45
CA GLU A 88 13.46 -8.87 5.02
C GLU A 88 13.00 -8.45 3.62
N LEU A 89 12.32 -9.35 2.90
CA LEU A 89 11.65 -9.01 1.65
C LEU A 89 10.39 -8.16 1.97
N PRO A 90 10.25 -6.95 1.40
CA PRO A 90 9.05 -6.15 1.61
C PRO A 90 7.79 -6.89 1.18
N VAL A 91 6.69 -6.68 1.91
CA VAL A 91 5.39 -7.26 1.55
C VAL A 91 4.65 -6.35 0.57
N PRO A 92 4.14 -6.89 -0.57
CA PRO A 92 3.34 -6.13 -1.51
C PRO A 92 2.09 -5.49 -0.87
N GLN A 93 1.86 -4.22 -1.20
CA GLN A 93 0.77 -3.41 -0.68
C GLN A 93 -0.48 -3.49 -1.57
N GLN A 94 -0.34 -3.95 -2.82
CA GLN A 94 -1.45 -4.10 -3.76
C GLN A 94 -2.45 -5.20 -3.36
N GLY A 95 -2.01 -6.28 -2.72
CA GLY A 95 -2.85 -7.38 -2.25
C GLY A 95 -2.03 -8.62 -1.85
N GLU A 96 -2.67 -9.58 -1.18
CA GLU A 96 -2.03 -10.82 -0.70
C GLU A 96 -1.56 -11.72 -1.86
N ASP A 97 -2.22 -11.64 -3.01
CA ASP A 97 -1.88 -12.45 -4.20
C ASP A 97 -0.71 -11.87 -5.00
N TYR A 98 -0.14 -10.74 -4.59
CA TYR A 98 0.99 -10.11 -5.27
C TYR A 98 2.32 -10.61 -4.70
N THR A 99 3.30 -10.76 -5.57
CA THR A 99 4.69 -11.10 -5.22
C THR A 99 5.67 -10.31 -6.09
N PHE A 100 6.95 -10.31 -5.72
CA PHE A 100 8.01 -9.70 -6.51
C PHE A 100 8.63 -10.74 -7.45
N TYR A 101 8.73 -10.39 -8.72
CA TYR A 101 9.42 -11.16 -9.75
C TYR A 101 10.67 -10.43 -10.20
N VAL A 102 11.75 -11.18 -10.41
CA VAL A 102 12.97 -10.68 -11.04
C VAL A 102 13.11 -11.29 -12.43
N ASN A 103 13.51 -10.45 -13.38
CA ASN A 103 13.86 -10.85 -14.72
C ASN A 103 15.30 -11.39 -14.78
N VAL A 104 15.49 -12.61 -15.27
CA VAL A 104 16.81 -13.26 -15.21
C VAL A 104 17.83 -12.67 -16.19
N GLU A 105 17.38 -11.95 -17.21
CA GLU A 105 18.25 -11.38 -18.24
C GLU A 105 18.55 -9.91 -17.96
N THR A 106 17.55 -9.14 -17.53
CA THR A 106 17.66 -7.68 -17.40
C THR A 106 17.86 -7.20 -15.96
N ALA A 107 17.72 -8.09 -14.98
CA ALA A 107 17.67 -7.79 -13.55
C ALA A 107 16.53 -6.85 -13.13
N GLN A 108 15.56 -6.58 -14.02
CA GLN A 108 14.38 -5.78 -13.69
C GLN A 108 13.50 -6.49 -12.67
N VAL A 109 12.90 -5.73 -11.76
CA VAL A 109 12.01 -6.27 -10.73
C VAL A 109 10.62 -5.67 -10.91
N LYS A 110 9.59 -6.52 -10.88
CA LYS A 110 8.19 -6.11 -10.97
C LYS A 110 7.39 -6.75 -9.83
N CYS A 111 6.43 -6.01 -9.29
CA CYS A 111 5.41 -6.54 -8.40
C CYS A 111 4.18 -6.92 -9.24
N ALA A 112 3.79 -8.19 -9.21
CA ALA A 112 2.67 -8.70 -9.99
C ALA A 112 1.96 -9.85 -9.25
N ASN A 113 0.70 -10.09 -9.61
CA ASN A 113 -0.08 -11.22 -9.09
C ASN A 113 0.03 -12.48 -9.96
N THR A 114 0.69 -12.37 -11.10
CA THR A 114 1.04 -13.47 -11.99
C THR A 114 2.44 -13.22 -12.54
N VAL A 115 3.06 -14.27 -13.07
CA VAL A 115 4.33 -14.14 -13.81
C VAL A 115 4.15 -13.08 -14.91
N PRO A 116 4.99 -12.03 -14.97
CA PRO A 116 4.90 -11.03 -16.03
C PRO A 116 5.19 -11.67 -17.40
N ASP A 117 4.29 -11.49 -18.35
CA ASP A 117 4.41 -12.00 -19.73
C ASP A 117 4.90 -10.86 -20.63
N ASP A 118 6.22 -10.64 -20.65
CA ASP A 118 6.90 -9.64 -21.48
C ASP A 118 7.82 -10.40 -22.46
N ASP A 119 7.54 -10.27 -23.76
CA ASP A 119 7.83 -11.11 -24.95
C ASP A 119 9.28 -11.65 -25.20
N ALA A 120 10.15 -11.80 -24.22
CA ALA A 120 11.46 -12.47 -24.41
C ALA A 120 12.15 -12.93 -23.12
N THR A 121 11.55 -12.79 -21.95
CA THR A 121 12.31 -12.85 -20.71
C THR A 121 11.73 -13.80 -19.67
N GLU A 122 12.60 -14.62 -19.08
CA GLU A 122 12.23 -15.51 -17.99
C GLU A 122 12.14 -14.71 -16.68
N TRP A 123 10.95 -14.71 -16.09
CA TRP A 123 10.67 -14.08 -14.81
C TRP A 123 10.62 -15.15 -13.73
N VAL A 124 11.39 -14.93 -12.66
CA VAL A 124 11.43 -15.84 -11.52
C VAL A 124 10.93 -15.11 -10.29
N GLU A 125 10.09 -15.80 -9.54
CA GLU A 125 9.57 -15.30 -8.27
C GLU A 125 10.69 -15.18 -7.24
N ILE A 126 10.78 -14.03 -6.57
CA ILE A 126 11.71 -13.80 -5.47
C ILE A 126 11.09 -14.40 -4.20
N LYS A 127 11.47 -15.63 -3.89
CA LYS A 127 11.04 -16.33 -2.69
C LYS A 127 12.19 -17.07 -2.03
N GLU A 128 12.03 -17.31 -0.74
CA GLU A 128 12.93 -18.19 0.00
C GLU A 128 12.98 -19.57 -0.64
N ASN A 129 14.16 -20.19 -0.67
CA ASN A 129 14.28 -21.59 -1.06
C ASN A 129 13.54 -22.43 -0.01
N GLN A 130 12.33 -22.89 -0.36
CA GLN A 130 11.61 -23.91 0.37
C GLN A 130 12.30 -25.25 0.06
N GLY A 131 13.49 -25.45 0.62
CA GLY A 131 14.26 -26.67 0.45
C GLY A 131 13.41 -27.88 0.86
N ASN A 132 13.40 -28.90 0.01
CA ASN A 132 12.89 -30.22 0.36
C ASN A 132 13.86 -30.94 1.30
#